data_AF-A0A257Q543-F1
#
_entry.id   AF-A0A257Q543-F1
#
_cell.length_a   1.000
_cell.length_b   1.000
_cell.length_c   1.000
_cell.angle_alpha   90.00
_cell.angle_beta   90.00
_cell.angle_gamma   90.00
#
_symmetry.space_group_name_H-M   'P 1'
#
loop_
_entity.id
_entity.type
_entity.pdbx_description
1 polymer ?
#
loop_
_entity_poly.entity_id
_entity_poly.type
_entity_poly.pdbx_seq_one_letter_code
_entity_poly.pdbx_strand_id
1 'polypeptide(L)'
;MSASKQVLLIGCAPSIVDTARQELRALNIQVYGCDNIEHCRSQFYDLVIFGVGLSASERTYVKGQFSTYQRDLRFETVTSPLVVWRIVEALMPAKSQTKLVNLNAYRDRIGYSGPLEPTIETLSALLRHHPAAISYENIDILLDRGIDISPGAVDGKLIHRRRGGYCYEQNALFKRVLMAIGFQVEGLVARVQWTAPADAPPRRRSHMALRVMLDDVAWLADVGFGSCVPTAPLRLDTTHAQETEHEAFRVLPFQGALAVQVRILDEWKPLYELASDVCLDHDYDPLNWFAASHPTSHFRDSLKVARTTAKARYTLLNGKLTTRTPDGRTERQVLNASEIADALRQIFVLPVEPNWLPILHKAASGFDKAQ
;
A
#
# COMPACT_ATOMS: atom_id res chain seq x y z
N MET A 1 -12.14 17.10 37.62
CA MET A 1 -12.63 16.27 36.50
C MET A 1 -12.23 16.98 35.21
N SER A 2 -11.55 16.31 34.28
CA SER A 2 -11.26 16.93 32.97
C SER A 2 -12.57 17.29 32.28
N ALA A 3 -12.64 18.44 31.62
CA ALA A 3 -13.79 18.79 30.77
C ALA A 3 -14.02 17.67 29.73
N SER A 4 -15.29 17.36 29.45
CA SER A 4 -15.65 16.36 28.44
C SER A 4 -15.25 16.88 27.06
N LYS A 5 -14.66 16.00 26.25
CA LYS A 5 -14.26 16.31 24.87
C LYS A 5 -15.46 16.19 23.93
N GLN A 6 -15.69 17.20 23.11
CA GLN A 6 -16.84 17.29 22.22
C GLN A 6 -16.44 16.95 20.77
N VAL A 7 -17.08 15.95 20.17
CA VAL A 7 -16.75 15.47 18.81
C VAL A 7 -17.99 15.47 17.92
N LEU A 8 -17.86 16.01 16.72
CA LEU A 8 -18.93 16.04 15.72
C LEU A 8 -18.62 15.09 14.56
N LEU A 9 -19.54 14.18 14.26
CA LEU A 9 -19.51 13.31 13.08
C LEU A 9 -20.47 13.86 12.01
N ILE A 10 -19.97 14.07 10.79
CA ILE A 10 -20.75 14.59 9.66
C ILE A 10 -20.61 13.61 8.50
N GLY A 11 -21.71 13.27 7.82
CA GLY A 11 -21.68 12.35 6.68
C GLY A 11 -21.42 10.88 7.06
N CYS A 12 -21.71 10.51 8.31
CA CYS A 12 -21.67 9.13 8.80
C CYS A 12 -23.09 8.56 8.88
N ALA A 13 -23.25 7.26 8.64
CA ALA A 13 -24.52 6.59 8.90
C ALA A 13 -24.92 6.71 10.39
N PRO A 14 -26.21 6.83 10.74
CA PRO A 14 -26.66 6.97 12.13
C PRO A 14 -26.12 5.88 13.06
N SER A 15 -26.05 4.64 12.57
CA SER A 15 -25.48 3.51 13.32
C SER A 15 -24.02 3.73 13.75
N ILE A 16 -23.19 4.36 12.90
CA ILE A 16 -21.80 4.68 13.23
C ILE A 16 -21.75 5.73 14.34
N VAL A 17 -22.62 6.74 14.28
CA VAL A 17 -22.69 7.80 15.29
C VAL A 17 -23.11 7.22 16.64
N ASP A 18 -24.12 6.35 16.64
CA ASP A 18 -24.63 5.72 17.86
C ASP A 18 -23.59 4.78 18.50
N THR A 19 -22.92 3.95 17.69
CA THR A 19 -21.80 3.11 18.16
C THR A 19 -20.67 3.95 18.75
N ALA A 20 -20.23 5.00 18.05
CA ALA A 20 -19.17 5.88 18.54
C ALA A 20 -19.57 6.56 19.87
N ARG A 21 -20.83 7.02 19.98
CA ARG A 21 -21.35 7.60 21.22
C ARG A 21 -21.36 6.60 22.37
N GLN A 22 -21.71 5.34 22.11
CA GLN A 22 -21.72 4.29 23.13
C GLN A 22 -20.30 3.96 23.62
N GLU A 23 -19.37 3.72 22.70
CA GLU A 23 -18.01 3.26 23.04
C GLU A 23 -17.15 4.35 23.68
N LEU A 24 -17.31 5.60 23.26
CA LEU A 24 -16.48 6.71 23.72
C LEU A 24 -16.98 7.36 25.03
N ARG A 25 -18.19 7.00 25.48
CA ARG A 25 -18.78 7.51 26.73
C ARG A 25 -17.89 7.24 27.95
N ALA A 26 -17.28 6.06 28.01
CA ALA A 26 -16.39 5.67 29.12
C ALA A 26 -15.10 6.51 29.17
N LEU A 27 -14.70 7.12 28.05
CA LEU A 27 -13.54 7.99 27.93
C LEU A 27 -13.88 9.48 28.14
N ASN A 28 -15.10 9.79 28.61
CA ASN A 28 -15.60 11.15 28.80
C ASN A 28 -15.58 12.00 27.49
N ILE A 29 -15.78 11.34 26.35
CA ILE A 29 -15.91 11.96 25.03
C ILE A 29 -17.39 11.92 24.63
N GLN A 30 -17.95 13.07 24.31
CA GLN A 30 -19.33 13.24 23.84
C GLN A 30 -19.34 13.35 22.32
N VAL A 31 -20.18 12.54 21.68
CA VAL A 31 -20.25 12.42 20.21
C VAL A 31 -21.61 12.85 19.70
N TYR A 32 -21.60 13.76 18.74
CA TYR A 32 -22.77 14.31 18.06
C TYR A 32 -22.77 13.90 16.59
N GLY A 33 -23.96 13.62 16.05
CA GLY A 33 -24.16 13.50 14.60
C GLY A 33 -24.67 14.82 14.04
N CYS A 34 -24.41 15.08 12.76
CA CYS A 34 -24.90 16.26 12.08
C CYS A 34 -25.56 15.94 10.75
N ASP A 35 -26.86 16.19 10.68
CA ASP A 35 -27.64 16.07 9.44
C ASP A 35 -27.87 17.42 8.76
N ASN A 36 -27.68 18.53 9.50
CA ASN A 36 -27.73 19.90 8.98
C ASN A 36 -26.65 20.78 9.66
N ILE A 37 -25.68 21.23 8.87
CA ILE A 37 -24.53 21.99 9.34
C ILE A 37 -24.88 23.31 10.04
N GLU A 38 -25.95 23.98 9.62
CA GLU A 38 -26.35 25.27 10.18
C GLU A 38 -26.77 25.16 11.65
N HIS A 39 -27.30 23.99 12.04
CA HIS A 39 -27.68 23.70 13.42
C HIS A 39 -26.46 23.31 14.27
N CYS A 40 -25.54 22.53 13.70
CA CYS A 40 -24.39 21.99 14.43
C CYS A 40 -23.32 23.05 14.73
N ARG A 41 -23.19 24.10 13.92
CA ARG A 41 -22.18 25.17 14.14
C ARG A 41 -22.41 26.04 15.39
N SER A 42 -23.53 25.86 16.09
CA SER A 42 -23.87 26.63 17.30
C SER A 42 -23.13 26.16 18.56
N GLN A 43 -22.34 25.08 18.46
CA GLN A 43 -21.62 24.46 19.57
C GLN A 43 -20.11 24.46 19.31
N PHE A 44 -19.33 24.39 20.40
CA PHE A 44 -17.87 24.26 20.32
C PHE A 44 -17.48 22.78 20.31
N TYR A 45 -16.57 22.40 19.40
CA TYR A 45 -16.09 21.02 19.28
C TYR A 45 -14.57 20.96 19.46
N ASP A 46 -14.06 19.91 20.07
CA ASP A 46 -12.62 19.61 20.09
C ASP A 46 -12.16 18.98 18.76
N LEU A 47 -13.07 18.31 18.02
CA LEU A 47 -12.78 17.60 16.79
C LEU A 47 -14.03 17.47 15.90
N VAL A 48 -13.87 17.69 14.59
CA VAL A 48 -14.87 17.34 13.57
C VAL A 48 -14.34 16.20 12.72
N ILE A 49 -15.19 15.20 12.51
CA ILE A 49 -14.91 14.05 11.68
C ILE A 49 -15.86 14.00 10.50
N PHE A 50 -15.27 13.87 9.31
CA PHE A 50 -15.98 13.58 8.08
C PHE A 50 -16.04 12.08 7.83
N GLY A 51 -17.25 11.57 7.66
CA GLY A 51 -17.50 10.28 7.03
C GLY A 51 -17.27 10.35 5.52
N VAL A 52 -17.05 9.19 4.91
CA VAL A 52 -16.83 9.06 3.45
C VAL A 52 -18.03 9.42 2.58
N GLY A 53 -19.21 9.66 3.18
CA GLY A 53 -20.38 10.12 2.43
C GLY A 53 -20.28 11.57 1.95
N LEU A 54 -19.27 12.34 2.38
CA LEU A 54 -19.08 13.74 1.98
C LEU A 54 -18.02 13.88 0.89
N SER A 55 -18.37 14.59 -0.18
CA SER A 55 -17.45 15.03 -1.22
C SER A 55 -16.38 16.00 -0.70
N ALA A 56 -15.30 16.20 -1.47
CA ALA A 56 -14.24 17.15 -1.17
C ALA A 56 -14.75 18.60 -1.13
N SER A 57 -15.70 18.96 -1.99
CA SER A 57 -16.31 20.29 -2.03
C SER A 57 -17.18 20.53 -0.79
N GLU A 58 -17.98 19.54 -0.38
CA GLU A 58 -18.76 19.60 0.86
C GLU A 58 -17.84 19.72 2.08
N ARG A 59 -16.79 18.91 2.18
CA ARG A 59 -15.80 19.01 3.28
C ARG A 59 -15.15 20.39 3.33
N THR A 60 -14.79 20.96 2.18
CA THR A 60 -14.21 22.31 2.10
C THR A 60 -15.20 23.37 2.55
N TYR A 61 -16.45 23.27 2.11
CA TYR A 61 -17.53 24.14 2.56
C TYR A 61 -17.71 24.07 4.08
N VAL A 62 -17.79 22.86 4.64
CA VAL A 62 -17.94 22.66 6.10
C VAL A 62 -16.77 23.26 6.86
N LYS A 63 -15.52 23.00 6.43
CA LYS A 63 -14.33 23.58 7.04
C LYS A 63 -14.40 25.12 7.05
N GLY A 64 -14.81 25.72 5.94
CA GLY A 64 -15.01 27.18 5.84
C GLY A 64 -16.03 27.71 6.84
N GLN A 65 -17.17 27.03 6.99
CA GLN A 65 -18.24 27.43 7.93
C GLN A 65 -17.82 27.33 9.40
N PHE A 66 -16.98 26.37 9.79
CA PHE A 66 -16.49 26.28 11.16
C PHE A 66 -15.32 27.24 11.43
N SER A 67 -14.45 27.45 10.44
CA SER A 67 -13.26 28.30 10.58
C SER A 67 -13.61 29.78 10.85
N THR A 68 -14.83 30.22 10.53
CA THR A 68 -15.32 31.56 10.87
C THR A 68 -15.57 31.75 12.37
N TYR A 69 -15.85 30.67 13.12
CA TYR A 69 -16.19 30.71 14.55
C TYR A 69 -15.12 30.08 15.45
N GLN A 70 -14.41 29.06 14.95
CA GLN A 70 -13.38 28.33 15.69
C GLN A 70 -12.17 28.10 14.79
N ARG A 71 -11.18 28.99 14.88
CA ARG A 71 -9.99 28.99 14.01
C ARG A 71 -9.10 27.76 14.19
N ASP A 72 -9.00 27.21 15.41
CA ASP A 72 -8.10 26.10 15.74
C ASP A 72 -8.83 24.74 15.74
N LEU A 73 -9.98 24.63 15.06
CA LEU A 73 -10.72 23.38 14.99
C LEU A 73 -9.99 22.35 14.11
N ARG A 74 -9.85 21.14 14.64
CA ARG A 74 -9.24 20.03 13.91
C ARG A 74 -10.30 19.27 13.13
N PHE A 75 -9.93 18.89 11.91
CA PHE A 75 -10.77 18.09 11.01
C PHE A 75 -10.05 16.82 10.63
N GLU A 76 -10.72 15.69 10.75
CA GLU A 76 -10.20 14.38 10.31
C GLU A 76 -11.21 13.72 9.36
N THR A 77 -10.73 12.84 8.48
CA THR A 77 -11.60 11.96 7.69
C THR A 77 -11.31 10.53 8.10
N VAL A 78 -12.35 9.76 8.43
CA VAL A 78 -12.18 8.37 8.86
C VAL A 78 -13.22 7.46 8.25
N THR A 79 -12.80 6.22 8.05
CA THR A 79 -13.65 5.12 7.60
C THR A 79 -13.90 4.12 8.70
N SER A 80 -15.05 3.46 8.62
CA SER A 80 -15.31 2.26 9.44
C SER A 80 -14.27 1.18 9.08
N PRO A 81 -13.73 0.42 10.06
CA PRO A 81 -14.11 0.39 11.48
C PRO A 81 -13.31 1.34 12.39
N LEU A 82 -12.52 2.27 11.85
CA LEU A 82 -11.55 3.07 12.62
C LEU A 82 -12.13 4.30 13.33
N VAL A 83 -13.41 4.62 13.15
CA VAL A 83 -14.02 5.86 13.64
C VAL A 83 -13.75 6.08 15.13
N VAL A 84 -14.01 5.08 15.97
CA VAL A 84 -13.82 5.16 17.43
C VAL A 84 -12.34 5.36 17.78
N TRP A 85 -11.47 4.47 17.29
CA TRP A 85 -10.04 4.53 17.57
C TRP A 85 -9.42 5.86 17.15
N ARG A 86 -9.77 6.35 15.96
CA ARG A 86 -9.24 7.60 15.42
C ARG A 86 -9.73 8.83 16.16
N ILE A 87 -10.95 8.83 16.70
CA ILE A 87 -11.39 9.88 17.61
C ILE A 87 -10.47 9.93 18.83
N VAL A 88 -10.22 8.77 19.46
CA VAL A 88 -9.34 8.70 20.63
C VAL A 88 -7.94 9.18 20.29
N GLU A 89 -7.34 8.65 19.23
CA GLU A 89 -6.00 9.00 18.78
C GLU A 89 -5.87 10.50 18.44
N ALA A 90 -6.84 11.06 17.73
CA ALA A 90 -6.84 12.48 17.38
C ALA A 90 -6.91 13.37 18.62
N LEU A 91 -7.59 12.95 19.68
CA LEU A 91 -7.69 13.70 20.94
C LEU A 91 -6.49 13.51 21.89
N MET A 92 -5.57 12.56 21.60
CA MET A 92 -4.36 12.36 22.40
C MET A 92 -3.34 13.51 22.23
N PRO A 93 -2.49 13.78 23.25
CA PRO A 93 -1.45 14.81 23.16
C PRO A 93 -0.47 14.56 22.01
N ALA A 94 -0.01 15.62 21.34
CA ALA A 94 0.90 15.54 20.19
C ALA A 94 2.22 14.76 20.43
N LYS A 95 2.70 14.68 21.69
CA LYS A 95 3.85 13.84 22.06
C LYS A 95 3.60 12.33 21.90
N SER A 96 2.34 11.92 21.77
CA SER A 96 1.90 10.54 21.58
C SER A 96 1.57 10.21 20.11
N GLN A 97 1.68 11.17 19.19
CA GLN A 97 1.45 10.93 17.77
C GLN A 97 2.73 10.37 17.12
N THR A 98 2.64 9.14 16.64
CA THR A 98 3.73 8.45 15.94
C THR A 98 4.04 9.19 14.63
N LYS A 99 5.29 9.63 14.43
CA LYS A 99 5.73 10.13 13.11
C LYS A 99 5.58 9.00 12.09
N LEU A 100 4.81 9.23 11.03
CA LEU A 100 4.49 8.23 10.02
C LEU A 100 5.74 7.70 9.29
N VAL A 101 6.59 8.59 8.77
CA VAL A 101 7.86 8.27 8.08
C VAL A 101 8.70 9.55 7.90
N ASN A 102 10.02 9.42 7.78
CA ASN A 102 10.89 10.54 7.37
C ASN A 102 10.86 10.71 5.83
N LEU A 103 10.07 11.69 5.36
CA LEU A 103 9.89 11.96 3.92
C LEU A 103 11.18 12.36 3.20
N ASN A 104 12.11 13.07 3.84
CA ASN A 104 13.37 13.45 3.22
C ASN A 104 14.24 12.22 2.96
N ALA A 105 14.41 11.36 3.97
CA ALA A 105 15.16 10.12 3.82
C ALA A 105 14.53 9.20 2.77
N TYR A 106 13.19 9.15 2.68
CA TYR A 106 12.49 8.42 1.65
C TYR A 106 12.73 8.99 0.24
N ARG A 107 12.62 10.32 0.06
CA ARG A 107 12.90 11.00 -1.23
C ARG A 107 14.32 10.73 -1.72
N ASP A 108 15.29 10.82 -0.82
CA ASP A 108 16.69 10.50 -1.11
C ASP A 108 16.85 9.02 -1.48
N ARG A 109 16.11 8.12 -0.80
CA ARG A 109 16.12 6.68 -1.09
C ARG A 109 15.59 6.36 -2.49
N ILE A 110 14.55 7.05 -2.95
CA ILE A 110 13.91 6.82 -4.26
C ILE A 110 14.40 7.74 -5.39
N GLY A 111 15.29 8.69 -5.07
CA GLY A 111 15.79 9.67 -6.02
C GLY A 111 14.70 10.60 -6.57
N TYR A 112 13.75 11.02 -5.72
CA TYR A 112 12.64 11.89 -6.12
C TYR A 112 12.81 13.31 -5.55
N SER A 113 13.03 14.28 -6.44
CA SER A 113 13.21 15.70 -6.09
C SER A 113 11.99 16.58 -6.37
N GLY A 114 10.89 16.02 -6.88
CA GLY A 114 9.67 16.79 -7.18
C GLY A 114 8.86 17.20 -5.94
N PRO A 115 7.72 17.89 -6.14
CA PRO A 115 6.80 18.31 -5.09
C PRO A 115 6.21 17.13 -4.31
N LEU A 116 5.81 17.39 -3.06
CA LEU A 116 5.10 16.47 -2.18
C LEU A 116 3.74 17.06 -1.81
N GLU A 117 2.90 17.24 -2.81
CA GLU A 117 1.50 17.64 -2.64
C GLU A 117 0.60 16.45 -2.98
N PRO A 118 -0.60 16.33 -2.37
CA PRO A 118 -1.50 15.22 -2.62
C PRO A 118 -2.20 15.34 -3.98
N THR A 119 -1.42 15.26 -5.07
CA THR A 119 -1.85 15.39 -6.46
C THR A 119 -1.64 14.10 -7.24
N ILE A 120 -2.33 13.95 -8.36
CA ILE A 120 -2.20 12.77 -9.22
C ILE A 120 -0.79 12.67 -9.84
N GLU A 121 -0.15 13.80 -10.12
CA GLU A 121 1.23 13.89 -10.62
C GLU A 121 2.22 13.35 -9.58
N THR A 122 2.05 13.74 -8.31
CA THR A 122 2.88 13.24 -7.21
C THR A 122 2.67 11.74 -7.02
N LEU A 123 1.42 11.26 -6.98
CA LEU A 123 1.13 9.83 -6.85
C LEU A 123 1.76 9.02 -8.00
N SER A 124 1.62 9.50 -9.23
CA SER A 124 2.18 8.88 -10.43
C SER A 124 3.71 8.88 -10.42
N ALA A 125 4.34 9.97 -9.99
CA ALA A 125 5.79 10.02 -9.85
C ALA A 125 6.30 9.03 -8.80
N LEU A 126 5.65 8.97 -7.63
CA LEU A 126 6.03 8.06 -6.56
C LEU A 126 5.86 6.58 -6.96
N LEU A 127 4.78 6.24 -7.67
CA LEU A 127 4.55 4.89 -8.21
C LEU A 127 5.61 4.44 -9.22
N ARG A 128 6.28 5.38 -9.90
CA ARG A 128 7.41 5.06 -10.80
C ARG A 128 8.73 4.98 -10.05
N HIS A 129 9.02 5.96 -9.20
CA HIS A 129 10.30 6.06 -8.50
C HIS A 129 10.49 4.97 -7.45
N HIS A 130 9.43 4.58 -6.73
CA HIS A 130 9.52 3.58 -5.66
C HIS A 130 9.99 2.21 -6.16
N PRO A 131 9.29 1.51 -7.09
CA PRO A 131 9.74 0.20 -7.59
C PRO A 131 11.02 0.28 -8.45
N ALA A 132 11.39 1.48 -8.93
CA ALA A 132 12.66 1.72 -9.61
C ALA A 132 13.84 1.83 -8.64
N ALA A 133 13.61 2.15 -7.37
CA ALA A 133 14.67 2.31 -6.37
C ALA A 133 14.69 1.20 -5.32
N ILE A 134 13.52 0.69 -4.91
CA ILE A 134 13.34 -0.29 -3.85
C ILE A 134 12.85 -1.59 -4.47
N SER A 135 13.78 -2.54 -4.65
CA SER A 135 13.46 -3.81 -5.28
C SER A 135 12.51 -4.65 -4.44
N TYR A 136 11.61 -5.36 -5.10
CA TYR A 136 10.89 -6.47 -4.49
C TYR A 136 11.87 -7.61 -4.23
N GLU A 137 11.87 -8.20 -3.03
CA GLU A 137 12.72 -9.34 -2.69
C GLU A 137 12.17 -10.14 -1.50
N ASN A 138 12.52 -11.43 -1.42
CA ASN A 138 12.17 -12.33 -0.33
C ASN A 138 13.39 -12.95 0.36
N ILE A 139 14.55 -12.27 0.35
CA ILE A 139 15.82 -12.82 0.82
C ILE A 139 15.78 -13.12 2.33
N ASP A 140 15.21 -12.22 3.13
CA ASP A 140 15.11 -12.45 4.58
C ASP A 140 14.20 -13.65 4.94
N ILE A 141 13.22 -13.96 4.09
CA ILE A 141 12.38 -15.18 4.23
C ILE A 141 13.24 -16.43 4.00
N LEU A 142 14.08 -16.43 2.96
CA LEU A 142 14.96 -17.56 2.64
C LEU A 142 16.10 -17.76 3.65
N LEU A 143 16.45 -16.70 4.37
CA LEU A 143 17.41 -16.72 5.48
C LEU A 143 16.75 -16.98 6.85
N ASP A 144 15.44 -17.22 6.87
CA ASP A 144 14.64 -17.48 8.07
C ASP A 144 14.79 -16.40 9.16
N ARG A 145 14.93 -15.12 8.75
CA ARG A 145 15.12 -13.97 9.64
C ARG A 145 13.81 -13.47 10.26
N GLY A 146 12.67 -14.01 9.84
CA GLY A 146 11.35 -13.43 10.10
C GLY A 146 11.15 -12.11 9.33
N ILE A 147 9.90 -11.62 9.28
CA ILE A 147 9.56 -10.36 8.61
C ILE A 147 8.75 -9.50 9.58
N ASP A 148 9.40 -8.48 10.13
CA ASP A 148 8.79 -7.46 10.99
C ASP A 148 8.27 -6.32 10.12
N ILE A 149 6.94 -6.17 10.07
CA ILE A 149 6.25 -5.14 9.29
C ILE A 149 5.92 -3.89 10.10
N SER A 150 6.47 -3.75 11.31
CA SER A 150 6.34 -2.53 12.11
C SER A 150 7.00 -1.34 11.39
N PRO A 151 6.49 -0.09 11.57
CA PRO A 151 7.00 1.07 10.85
C PRO A 151 8.52 1.26 10.96
N GLY A 152 9.07 1.11 12.17
CA GLY A 152 10.51 1.28 12.42
C GLY A 152 11.37 0.20 11.77
N ALA A 153 10.92 -1.05 11.77
CA ALA A 153 11.64 -2.15 11.12
C ALA A 153 11.67 -1.99 9.60
N VAL A 154 10.52 -1.64 9.02
CA VAL A 154 10.37 -1.39 7.57
C VAL A 154 11.23 -0.20 7.13
N ASP A 155 11.19 0.93 7.84
CA ASP A 155 12.01 2.11 7.52
C ASP A 155 13.50 1.79 7.64
N GLY A 156 13.88 1.11 8.73
CA GLY A 156 15.23 0.61 8.96
C GLY A 156 15.75 -0.25 7.80
N LYS A 157 14.90 -1.12 7.25
CA LYS A 157 15.27 -2.04 6.17
C LYS A 157 15.28 -1.36 4.80
N LEU A 158 14.14 -0.83 4.36
CA LEU A 158 13.92 -0.37 2.98
C LEU A 158 14.64 0.96 2.72
N ILE A 159 14.66 1.87 3.69
CA ILE A 159 15.30 3.18 3.56
C ILE A 159 16.77 3.11 3.99
N HIS A 160 17.02 2.82 5.26
CA HIS A 160 18.35 3.03 5.86
C HIS A 160 19.37 1.97 5.46
N ARG A 161 18.98 0.69 5.45
CA ARG A 161 19.83 -0.42 4.96
C ARG A 161 19.78 -0.59 3.43
N ARG A 162 19.00 0.23 2.73
CA ARG A 162 18.83 0.19 1.25
C ARG A 162 18.48 -1.21 0.71
N ARG A 163 17.77 -2.00 1.51
CA ARG A 163 17.24 -3.30 1.10
C ARG A 163 15.91 -3.13 0.37
N GLY A 164 15.37 -4.26 -0.07
CA GLY A 164 14.03 -4.36 -0.60
C GLY A 164 13.07 -4.96 0.42
N GLY A 165 11.94 -5.44 -0.06
CA GLY A 165 10.99 -6.25 0.69
C GLY A 165 9.87 -6.72 -0.21
N TYR A 166 8.99 -7.58 0.31
CA TYR A 166 7.80 -8.01 -0.45
C TYR A 166 6.58 -7.12 -0.16
N CYS A 167 5.38 -7.54 -0.59
CA CYS A 167 4.20 -6.68 -0.65
C CYS A 167 3.83 -5.99 0.68
N TYR A 168 3.91 -6.68 1.81
CA TYR A 168 3.56 -6.10 3.11
C TYR A 168 4.56 -5.02 3.56
N GLU A 169 5.86 -5.17 3.26
CA GLU A 169 6.86 -4.16 3.62
C GLU A 169 6.79 -2.96 2.67
N GLN A 170 6.70 -3.22 1.37
CA GLN A 170 6.65 -2.21 0.31
C GLN A 170 5.41 -1.32 0.45
N ASN A 171 4.22 -1.92 0.47
CA ASN A 171 2.98 -1.15 0.52
C ASN A 171 2.69 -0.57 1.91
N ALA A 172 3.22 -1.14 3.01
CA ALA A 172 3.13 -0.48 4.33
C ALA A 172 4.00 0.78 4.41
N LEU A 173 5.22 0.75 3.86
CA LEU A 173 6.03 1.96 3.71
C LEU A 173 5.32 2.98 2.83
N PHE A 174 4.86 2.54 1.66
CA PHE A 174 4.22 3.44 0.70
C PHE A 174 2.96 4.09 1.25
N LYS A 175 2.11 3.33 1.97
CA LYS A 175 0.94 3.86 2.68
C LYS A 175 1.32 4.98 3.64
N ARG A 176 2.31 4.76 4.51
CA ARG A 176 2.78 5.78 5.48
C ARG A 176 3.37 7.01 4.79
N VAL A 177 4.09 6.83 3.68
CA VAL A 177 4.61 7.94 2.85
C VAL A 177 3.46 8.78 2.29
N LEU A 178 2.49 8.15 1.63
CA LEU A 178 1.37 8.87 1.04
C LEU A 178 0.54 9.59 2.12
N MET A 179 0.29 8.94 3.27
CA MET A 179 -0.39 9.59 4.39
C MET A 179 0.41 10.79 4.94
N ALA A 180 1.74 10.69 5.03
CA ALA A 180 2.59 11.78 5.48
C ALA A 180 2.63 12.97 4.50
N ILE A 181 2.36 12.72 3.21
CA ILE A 181 2.20 13.77 2.18
C ILE A 181 0.81 14.42 2.27
N GLY A 182 -0.17 13.75 2.89
CA GLY A 182 -1.54 14.25 3.05
C GLY A 182 -2.58 13.56 2.16
N PHE A 183 -2.21 12.47 1.47
CA PHE A 183 -3.20 11.65 0.77
C PHE A 183 -4.10 10.91 1.76
N GLN A 184 -5.37 10.75 1.42
CA GLN A 184 -6.27 9.82 2.10
C GLN A 184 -6.02 8.41 1.54
N VAL A 185 -5.52 7.50 2.37
CA VAL A 185 -5.08 6.17 1.93
C VAL A 185 -5.63 5.07 2.82
N GLU A 186 -6.13 4.02 2.18
CA GLU A 186 -6.65 2.82 2.83
C GLU A 186 -5.86 1.59 2.38
N GLY A 187 -5.61 0.70 3.33
CA GLY A 187 -5.06 -0.62 3.04
C GLY A 187 -6.15 -1.53 2.49
N LEU A 188 -5.82 -2.31 1.47
CA LEU A 188 -6.66 -3.37 0.93
C LEU A 188 -5.91 -4.70 0.94
N VAL A 189 -6.64 -5.78 0.69
CA VAL A 189 -6.08 -7.12 0.55
C VAL A 189 -6.59 -7.78 -0.72
N ALA A 190 -5.74 -8.56 -1.39
CA ALA A 190 -6.05 -9.20 -2.64
C ALA A 190 -5.69 -10.70 -2.69
N ARG A 191 -6.40 -11.45 -3.53
CA ARG A 191 -6.07 -12.84 -3.90
C ARG A 191 -5.27 -12.83 -5.19
N VAL A 192 -4.04 -13.35 -5.16
CA VAL A 192 -3.16 -13.33 -6.34
C VAL A 192 -3.63 -14.36 -7.37
N GLN A 193 -4.04 -13.90 -8.54
CA GLN A 193 -4.45 -14.76 -9.67
C GLN A 193 -3.37 -14.89 -10.74
N TRP A 194 -2.27 -14.17 -10.57
CA TRP A 194 -1.11 -14.26 -11.44
C TRP A 194 -0.59 -15.69 -11.54
N THR A 195 -0.42 -16.13 -12.80
CA THR A 195 -0.01 -17.48 -13.22
C THR A 195 -0.83 -18.60 -12.57
N ALA A 196 -2.07 -18.34 -12.14
CA ALA A 196 -2.98 -19.39 -11.70
C ALA A 196 -3.50 -20.18 -12.91
N PRO A 197 -3.47 -21.52 -12.86
CA PRO A 197 -4.25 -22.34 -13.77
C PRO A 197 -5.74 -21.99 -13.68
N ALA A 198 -6.46 -22.11 -14.79
CA ALA A 198 -7.89 -21.76 -14.85
C ALA A 198 -8.77 -22.66 -13.96
N ASP A 199 -8.30 -23.87 -13.66
CA ASP A 199 -8.95 -24.88 -12.81
C ASP A 199 -8.46 -24.83 -11.35
N ALA A 200 -7.60 -23.87 -10.98
CA ALA A 200 -7.12 -23.76 -9.62
C ALA A 200 -8.26 -23.33 -8.66
N PRO A 201 -8.30 -23.88 -7.43
CA PRO A 201 -9.25 -23.43 -6.42
C PRO A 201 -8.98 -21.97 -6.03
N PRO A 202 -9.97 -21.25 -5.46
CA PRO A 202 -9.78 -19.88 -5.00
C PRO A 202 -8.56 -19.72 -4.10
N ARG A 203 -7.67 -18.80 -4.48
CA ARG A 203 -6.42 -18.55 -3.73
C ARG A 203 -6.69 -17.78 -2.45
N ARG A 204 -5.76 -17.88 -1.48
CA ARG A 204 -5.80 -17.11 -0.24
C ARG A 204 -5.66 -15.61 -0.51
N ARG A 205 -6.19 -14.80 0.40
CA ARG A 205 -5.82 -13.38 0.50
C ARG A 205 -4.36 -13.31 0.94
N SER A 206 -3.49 -12.77 0.11
CA SER A 206 -2.03 -12.87 0.32
C SER A 206 -1.24 -11.70 -0.26
N HIS A 207 -1.93 -10.63 -0.65
CA HIS A 207 -1.30 -9.45 -1.24
C HIS A 207 -1.90 -8.19 -0.64
N MET A 208 -1.04 -7.25 -0.25
CA MET A 208 -1.43 -5.91 0.20
C MET A 208 -1.42 -4.97 -1.01
N ALA A 209 -2.45 -4.15 -1.16
CA ALA A 209 -2.50 -3.05 -2.11
C ALA A 209 -3.17 -1.84 -1.44
N LEU A 210 -3.14 -0.67 -2.08
CA LEU A 210 -3.67 0.56 -1.49
C LEU A 210 -4.79 1.16 -2.34
N ARG A 211 -5.78 1.73 -1.66
CA ARG A 211 -6.77 2.65 -2.24
C ARG A 211 -6.44 4.07 -1.80
N VAL A 212 -6.24 4.96 -2.77
CA VAL A 212 -5.96 6.38 -2.56
C VAL A 212 -7.16 7.18 -3.05
N MET A 213 -7.70 8.04 -2.20
CA MET A 213 -8.79 8.94 -2.58
C MET A 213 -8.22 10.29 -3.03
N LEU A 214 -8.58 10.72 -4.24
CA LEU A 214 -8.22 12.02 -4.82
C LEU A 214 -9.41 12.57 -5.58
N ASP A 215 -9.83 13.80 -5.25
CA ASP A 215 -10.97 14.48 -5.88
C ASP A 215 -12.22 13.58 -5.98
N ASP A 216 -12.52 12.88 -4.88
CA ASP A 216 -13.61 11.90 -4.72
C ASP A 216 -13.55 10.68 -5.66
N VAL A 217 -12.44 10.50 -6.38
CA VAL A 217 -12.13 9.31 -7.17
C VAL A 217 -11.23 8.37 -6.38
N ALA A 218 -11.56 7.08 -6.40
CA ALA A 218 -10.75 6.03 -5.80
C ALA A 218 -9.73 5.49 -6.80
N TRP A 219 -8.46 5.48 -6.40
CA TRP A 219 -7.33 5.02 -7.20
C TRP A 219 -6.63 3.85 -6.52
N LEU A 220 -6.30 2.82 -7.28
CA LEU A 220 -5.40 1.75 -6.88
C LEU A 220 -3.95 2.22 -7.01
N ALA A 221 -3.20 2.05 -5.92
CA ALA A 221 -1.75 2.21 -5.89
C ALA A 221 -1.12 0.94 -5.32
N ASP A 222 -0.09 0.41 -6.01
CA ASP A 222 0.60 -0.80 -5.60
C ASP A 222 2.06 -0.78 -6.08
N VAL A 223 2.99 -0.75 -5.12
CA VAL A 223 4.44 -0.82 -5.36
C VAL A 223 5.04 -2.16 -4.93
N GLY A 224 4.19 -3.10 -4.49
CA GLY A 224 4.58 -4.31 -3.78
C GLY A 224 4.25 -5.62 -4.48
N PHE A 225 3.61 -5.63 -5.65
CA PHE A 225 3.30 -6.87 -6.38
C PHE A 225 4.54 -7.62 -6.92
N GLY A 226 5.65 -6.92 -7.11
CA GLY A 226 6.88 -7.47 -7.69
C GLY A 226 6.94 -7.35 -9.22
N SER A 227 6.87 -8.49 -9.93
CA SER A 227 7.20 -8.58 -11.37
C SER A 227 6.25 -7.84 -12.31
N CYS A 228 5.08 -7.41 -11.82
CA CYS A 228 4.05 -6.77 -12.63
C CYS A 228 3.30 -5.69 -11.84
N VAL A 229 4.03 -4.90 -11.04
CA VAL A 229 3.47 -3.71 -10.39
C VAL A 229 2.92 -2.71 -11.43
N PRO A 230 1.74 -2.11 -11.22
CA PRO A 230 1.30 -0.97 -12.01
C PRO A 230 2.31 0.19 -11.91
N THR A 231 2.60 0.86 -13.03
CA THR A 231 3.52 2.02 -13.06
C THR A 231 2.81 3.36 -13.12
N ALA A 232 1.49 3.34 -12.97
CA ALA A 232 0.61 4.49 -12.84
C ALA A 232 -0.54 4.14 -11.89
N PRO A 233 -1.16 5.12 -11.24
CA PRO A 233 -2.35 4.87 -10.42
C PRO A 233 -3.50 4.46 -11.33
N LEU A 234 -4.28 3.46 -10.91
CA LEU A 234 -5.39 2.94 -11.71
C LEU A 234 -6.72 3.38 -11.09
N ARG A 235 -7.58 4.02 -11.87
CA ARG A 235 -8.96 4.34 -11.46
C ARG A 235 -9.73 3.07 -11.15
N LEU A 236 -10.47 3.09 -10.04
CA LEU A 236 -11.33 2.00 -9.59
C LEU A 236 -12.79 2.15 -10.03
N ASP A 237 -13.15 3.30 -10.60
CA ASP A 237 -14.52 3.67 -11.01
C ASP A 237 -14.78 3.51 -12.52
N THR A 238 -13.85 2.90 -13.25
CA THR A 238 -13.97 2.65 -14.68
C THR A 238 -13.46 1.28 -15.08
N THR A 239 -14.07 0.70 -16.11
CA THR A 239 -13.71 -0.61 -16.69
C THR A 239 -12.85 -0.51 -17.95
N HIS A 240 -12.59 0.72 -18.41
CA HIS A 240 -11.75 0.94 -19.58
C HIS A 240 -10.30 0.51 -19.34
N ALA A 241 -9.60 0.18 -20.43
CA ALA A 241 -8.16 -0.01 -20.39
C ALA A 241 -7.48 1.31 -19.99
N GLN A 242 -6.51 1.21 -19.10
CA GLN A 242 -5.73 2.31 -18.55
C GLN A 242 -4.27 2.07 -18.94
N GLU A 243 -3.76 2.90 -19.84
CA GLU A 243 -2.38 2.81 -20.31
C GLU A 243 -1.41 3.25 -19.21
N THR A 244 -0.26 2.58 -19.14
CA THR A 244 0.84 2.94 -18.23
C THR A 244 2.13 3.08 -19.05
N GLU A 245 3.25 3.47 -18.44
CA GLU A 245 4.54 3.48 -19.14
C GLU A 245 4.99 2.07 -19.57
N HIS A 246 4.37 1.02 -19.03
CA HIS A 246 4.58 -0.38 -19.42
C HIS A 246 3.29 -0.95 -20.03
N GLU A 247 2.73 -2.01 -19.45
CA GLU A 247 1.52 -2.64 -19.94
C GLU A 247 0.28 -1.83 -19.58
N ALA A 248 -0.78 -1.94 -20.40
CA ALA A 248 -2.10 -1.47 -20.04
C ALA A 248 -2.71 -2.36 -18.96
N PHE A 249 -3.45 -1.76 -18.03
CA PHE A 249 -4.22 -2.46 -17.01
C PHE A 249 -5.71 -2.18 -17.19
N ARG A 250 -6.56 -3.02 -16.60
CA ARG A 250 -7.99 -2.72 -16.43
C ARG A 250 -8.48 -3.26 -15.10
N VAL A 251 -9.53 -2.65 -14.59
CA VAL A 251 -10.19 -3.01 -13.33
C VAL A 251 -11.64 -3.33 -13.64
N LEU A 252 -12.11 -4.52 -13.24
CA LEU A 252 -13.46 -5.00 -13.56
C LEU A 252 -14.22 -5.35 -12.28
N PRO A 253 -15.52 -5.06 -12.18
CA PRO A 253 -16.37 -5.59 -11.12
C PRO A 253 -16.32 -7.12 -11.07
N PHE A 254 -16.17 -7.70 -9.88
CA PHE A 254 -16.06 -9.14 -9.69
C PHE A 254 -16.65 -9.58 -8.34
N GLN A 255 -17.95 -9.90 -8.31
CA GLN A 255 -18.67 -10.43 -7.13
C GLN A 255 -18.35 -9.71 -5.79
N GLY A 256 -18.53 -8.38 -5.74
CA GLY A 256 -18.25 -7.58 -4.54
C GLY A 256 -16.75 -7.28 -4.31
N ALA A 257 -15.88 -7.77 -5.18
CA ALA A 257 -14.47 -7.42 -5.31
C ALA A 257 -14.20 -6.75 -6.68
N LEU A 258 -12.94 -6.41 -6.94
CA LEU A 258 -12.48 -5.89 -8.22
C LEU A 258 -11.39 -6.80 -8.80
N ALA A 259 -11.57 -7.28 -10.04
CA ALA A 259 -10.56 -8.02 -10.76
C ALA A 259 -9.60 -7.05 -11.47
N VAL A 260 -8.33 -7.11 -11.12
CA VAL A 260 -7.27 -6.35 -11.80
C VAL A 260 -6.61 -7.24 -12.82
N GLN A 261 -6.51 -6.76 -14.06
CA GLN A 261 -5.92 -7.48 -15.18
C GLN A 261 -4.89 -6.62 -15.90
N VAL A 262 -3.92 -7.27 -16.52
CA VAL A 262 -2.86 -6.65 -17.32
C VAL A 262 -2.87 -7.21 -18.73
N ARG A 263 -2.64 -6.36 -19.74
CA ARG A 263 -2.57 -6.79 -21.15
C ARG A 263 -1.14 -7.17 -21.51
N ILE A 264 -0.91 -8.43 -21.84
CA ILE A 264 0.40 -8.97 -22.24
C ILE A 264 0.23 -9.77 -23.51
N LEU A 265 1.02 -9.43 -24.55
CA LEU A 265 0.91 -10.04 -25.88
C LEU A 265 -0.54 -10.02 -26.38
N ASP A 266 -1.18 -8.85 -26.26
CA ASP A 266 -2.59 -8.58 -26.61
C ASP A 266 -3.66 -9.39 -25.86
N GLU A 267 -3.26 -10.17 -24.85
CA GLU A 267 -4.18 -10.93 -24.00
C GLU A 267 -4.30 -10.33 -22.61
N TRP A 268 -5.54 -10.20 -22.11
CA TRP A 268 -5.79 -9.82 -20.73
C TRP A 268 -5.52 -10.99 -19.79
N LYS A 269 -4.53 -10.85 -18.91
CA LYS A 269 -4.17 -11.83 -17.90
C LYS A 269 -4.63 -11.36 -16.52
N PRO A 270 -5.19 -12.25 -15.69
CA PRO A 270 -5.58 -11.91 -14.33
C PRO A 270 -4.34 -11.67 -13.46
N LEU A 271 -4.34 -10.58 -12.70
CA LEU A 271 -3.27 -10.22 -11.78
C LEU A 271 -3.65 -10.59 -10.35
N TYR A 272 -4.72 -9.97 -9.85
CA TYR A 272 -5.30 -10.28 -8.55
C TYR A 272 -6.75 -9.81 -8.44
N GLU A 273 -7.48 -10.42 -7.52
CA GLU A 273 -8.82 -10.00 -7.08
C GLU A 273 -8.67 -9.16 -5.81
N LEU A 274 -8.98 -7.88 -5.90
CA LEU A 274 -8.88 -6.89 -4.85
C LEU A 274 -10.17 -6.85 -4.03
N ALA A 275 -10.08 -7.11 -2.72
CA ALA A 275 -11.22 -6.98 -1.82
C ALA A 275 -11.67 -5.52 -1.73
N SER A 276 -12.98 -5.32 -1.51
CA SER A 276 -13.60 -4.01 -1.34
C SER A 276 -13.41 -3.44 0.08
N ASP A 277 -13.35 -4.33 1.06
CA ASP A 277 -13.19 -3.99 2.48
C ASP A 277 -11.80 -3.42 2.79
N VAL A 278 -11.78 -2.42 3.67
CA VAL A 278 -10.54 -1.90 4.25
C VAL A 278 -9.89 -2.99 5.09
N CYS A 279 -8.58 -3.16 4.92
CA CYS A 279 -7.75 -4.04 5.71
C CYS A 279 -6.90 -3.18 6.66
N LEU A 280 -6.99 -3.45 7.96
CA LEU A 280 -6.25 -2.70 8.97
C LEU A 280 -4.80 -3.17 9.05
N ASP A 281 -3.92 -2.32 9.60
CA ASP A 281 -2.48 -2.62 9.61
C ASP A 281 -2.16 -3.93 10.36
N HIS A 282 -2.86 -4.21 11.46
CA HIS A 282 -2.71 -5.45 12.23
C HIS A 282 -3.29 -6.69 11.53
N ASP A 283 -4.21 -6.53 10.57
CA ASP A 283 -4.77 -7.66 9.83
C ASP A 283 -3.73 -8.25 8.86
N TYR A 284 -2.68 -7.50 8.54
CA TYR A 284 -1.57 -8.00 7.73
C TYR A 284 -0.63 -8.92 8.50
N ASP A 285 -0.54 -8.83 9.84
CA ASP A 285 0.36 -9.67 10.65
C ASP A 285 0.18 -11.17 10.42
N PRO A 286 -1.04 -11.76 10.52
CA PRO A 286 -1.23 -13.19 10.24
C PRO A 286 -0.96 -13.56 8.78
N LEU A 287 -1.23 -12.65 7.84
CA LEU A 287 -1.00 -12.87 6.40
C LEU A 287 0.50 -12.86 6.07
N ASN A 288 1.24 -11.93 6.68
CA ASN A 288 2.69 -11.81 6.64
C ASN A 288 3.35 -13.04 7.27
N TRP A 289 2.92 -13.45 8.47
CA TRP A 289 3.44 -14.64 9.13
C TRP A 289 3.22 -15.90 8.27
N PHE A 290 2.03 -16.08 7.69
CA PHE A 290 1.79 -17.19 6.78
C PHE A 290 2.73 -17.15 5.58
N ALA A 291 2.86 -16.00 4.93
CA ALA A 291 3.70 -15.84 3.74
C ALA A 291 5.21 -16.04 4.05
N ALA A 292 5.69 -15.56 5.20
CA ALA A 292 7.09 -15.64 5.58
C ALA A 292 7.49 -16.99 6.19
N SER A 293 6.60 -17.64 6.95
CA SER A 293 6.98 -18.74 7.84
C SER A 293 6.24 -20.05 7.58
N HIS A 294 5.06 -20.03 6.97
CA HIS A 294 4.29 -21.26 6.81
C HIS A 294 5.01 -22.24 5.85
N PRO A 295 5.14 -23.54 6.19
CA PRO A 295 5.89 -24.51 5.38
C PRO A 295 5.42 -24.67 3.93
N THR A 296 4.15 -24.35 3.66
CA THR A 296 3.57 -24.42 2.30
C THR A 296 3.65 -23.09 1.53
N SER A 297 4.29 -22.07 2.10
CA SER A 297 4.46 -20.79 1.42
C SER A 297 5.51 -20.89 0.33
N HIS A 298 5.11 -20.60 -0.90
CA HIS A 298 6.00 -20.55 -2.06
C HIS A 298 7.11 -19.47 -1.96
N PHE A 299 7.09 -18.61 -0.94
CA PHE A 299 8.15 -17.65 -0.68
C PHE A 299 9.36 -18.28 0.02
N ARG A 300 9.23 -19.48 0.58
CA ARG A 300 10.32 -20.18 1.28
C ARG A 300 11.16 -21.08 0.35
N ASP A 301 10.63 -21.38 -0.84
CA ASP A 301 11.23 -22.38 -1.74
C ASP A 301 12.01 -21.80 -2.91
N SER A 302 11.86 -20.50 -3.19
CA SER A 302 12.47 -19.88 -4.38
C SER A 302 12.87 -18.44 -4.13
N LEU A 303 14.02 -18.04 -4.68
CA LEU A 303 14.45 -16.66 -4.73
C LEU A 303 13.59 -15.89 -5.72
N LYS A 304 12.97 -14.81 -5.26
CA LYS A 304 12.10 -13.94 -6.04
C LYS A 304 12.56 -12.51 -5.84
N VAL A 305 13.08 -11.90 -6.90
CA VAL A 305 13.49 -10.50 -6.90
C VAL A 305 12.91 -9.81 -8.12
N ALA A 306 12.40 -8.60 -7.97
CA ALA A 306 11.92 -7.81 -9.09
C ALA A 306 12.24 -6.32 -8.91
N ARG A 307 12.46 -5.63 -10.03
CA ARG A 307 12.63 -4.19 -10.08
C ARG A 307 12.03 -3.67 -11.38
N THR A 308 11.20 -2.64 -11.29
CA THR A 308 10.59 -2.01 -12.48
C THR A 308 11.15 -0.60 -12.63
N THR A 309 11.73 -0.29 -13.77
CA THR A 309 12.27 1.03 -14.10
C THR A 309 11.62 1.53 -15.40
N ALA A 310 11.79 2.80 -15.76
CA ALA A 310 11.34 3.30 -17.06
C ALA A 310 11.88 2.52 -18.28
N LYS A 311 13.00 1.78 -18.12
CA LYS A 311 13.62 1.02 -19.21
C LYS A 311 13.04 -0.38 -19.36
N ALA A 312 12.69 -1.03 -18.26
CA ALA A 312 12.27 -2.43 -18.25
C ALA A 312 11.78 -2.88 -16.87
N ARG A 313 11.07 -4.01 -16.89
CA ARG A 313 10.84 -4.90 -15.75
C ARG A 313 11.93 -5.96 -15.71
N TYR A 314 12.65 -6.02 -14.60
CA TYR A 314 13.63 -7.05 -14.32
C TYR A 314 13.05 -8.01 -13.29
N THR A 315 13.13 -9.32 -13.55
CA THR A 315 12.68 -10.35 -12.62
C THR A 315 13.72 -11.45 -12.52
N LEU A 316 14.12 -11.78 -11.31
CA LEU A 316 14.95 -12.94 -11.00
C LEU A 316 14.09 -13.94 -10.23
N LEU A 317 13.83 -15.09 -10.87
CA LEU A 317 13.23 -16.24 -10.21
C LEU A 317 14.30 -17.33 -10.15
N ASN A 318 14.77 -17.66 -8.96
CA ASN A 318 15.94 -18.53 -8.76
C ASN A 318 17.13 -18.02 -9.61
N GLY A 319 17.75 -18.88 -10.44
CA GLY A 319 18.82 -18.48 -11.36
C GLY A 319 18.36 -17.84 -12.67
N LYS A 320 17.06 -17.65 -12.93
CA LYS A 320 16.57 -17.12 -14.21
C LYS A 320 16.25 -15.65 -14.13
N LEU A 321 17.09 -14.84 -14.78
CA LEU A 321 16.85 -13.43 -15.03
C LEU A 321 15.97 -13.28 -16.28
N THR A 322 14.91 -12.49 -16.17
CA THR A 322 14.08 -12.06 -17.30
C THR A 322 14.02 -10.54 -17.32
N THR A 323 14.30 -9.96 -18.48
CA THR A 323 14.18 -8.53 -18.75
C THR A 323 13.06 -8.34 -19.76
N ARG A 324 12.03 -7.58 -19.40
CA ARG A 324 10.93 -7.21 -20.31
C ARG A 324 10.89 -5.70 -20.48
N THR A 325 11.10 -5.21 -21.70
CA THR A 325 11.02 -3.79 -22.05
C THR A 325 9.57 -3.35 -22.28
N PRO A 326 9.28 -2.03 -22.23
CA PRO A 326 7.94 -1.49 -22.47
C PRO A 326 7.33 -1.88 -23.83
N ASP A 327 8.17 -2.06 -24.86
CA ASP A 327 7.76 -2.51 -26.20
C ASP A 327 7.42 -4.02 -26.28
N GLY A 328 7.48 -4.74 -25.16
CA GLY A 328 7.12 -6.16 -25.05
C GLY A 328 8.27 -7.13 -25.34
N ARG A 329 9.45 -6.68 -25.79
CA ARG A 329 10.60 -7.58 -25.99
C ARG A 329 11.01 -8.20 -24.65
N THR A 330 11.32 -9.48 -24.69
CA THR A 330 11.65 -10.27 -23.50
C THR A 330 12.94 -11.04 -23.72
N GLU A 331 13.95 -10.76 -22.89
CA GLU A 331 15.22 -11.49 -22.85
C GLU A 331 15.29 -12.34 -21.59
N ARG A 332 15.91 -13.52 -21.68
CA ARG A 332 16.02 -14.48 -20.57
C ARG A 332 17.43 -15.04 -20.51
N GLN A 333 17.99 -15.08 -19.31
CA GLN A 333 19.31 -15.63 -19.04
C GLN A 333 19.25 -16.52 -17.80
N VAL A 334 19.94 -17.66 -17.84
CA VAL A 334 20.20 -18.50 -16.67
C VAL A 334 21.56 -18.08 -16.10
N LEU A 335 21.59 -17.82 -14.80
CA LEU A 335 22.72 -17.27 -14.08
C LEU A 335 23.25 -18.28 -13.07
N ASN A 336 24.57 -18.38 -12.97
CA ASN A 336 25.23 -19.05 -11.86
C ASN A 336 25.22 -18.18 -10.58
N ALA A 337 25.67 -18.72 -9.45
CA ALA A 337 25.62 -18.01 -8.16
C ALA A 337 26.35 -16.66 -8.14
N SER A 338 27.49 -16.55 -8.83
CA SER A 338 28.25 -15.29 -8.94
C SER A 338 27.51 -14.27 -9.79
N GLU A 339 26.98 -14.71 -10.93
CA GLU A 339 26.19 -13.85 -11.83
C GLU A 339 24.88 -13.39 -11.17
N ILE A 340 24.26 -14.23 -10.34
CA ILE A 340 23.12 -13.82 -9.50
C ILE A 340 23.55 -12.71 -8.54
N ALA A 341 24.67 -12.86 -7.83
CA ALA A 341 25.15 -11.83 -6.91
C ALA A 341 25.41 -10.50 -7.63
N ASP A 342 25.97 -10.54 -8.84
CA ASP A 342 26.24 -9.35 -9.64
C ASP A 342 24.94 -8.71 -10.14
N ALA A 343 23.96 -9.50 -10.59
CA ALA A 343 22.63 -9.01 -10.94
C ALA A 343 21.93 -8.36 -9.73
N LEU A 344 22.03 -8.95 -8.53
CA LEU A 344 21.48 -8.37 -7.30
C LEU A 344 22.07 -6.98 -6.99
N ARG A 345 23.39 -6.79 -7.18
CA ARG A 345 24.05 -5.50 -6.96
C ARG A 345 23.72 -4.48 -8.04
N GLN A 346 23.85 -4.87 -9.32
CA GLN A 346 23.83 -3.93 -10.44
C GLN A 346 22.41 -3.65 -10.95
N ILE A 347 21.60 -4.71 -11.11
CA ILE A 347 20.25 -4.62 -11.65
C ILE A 347 19.26 -4.37 -10.52
N PHE A 348 19.34 -5.11 -9.41
CA PHE A 348 18.36 -4.99 -8.32
C PHE A 348 18.79 -4.04 -7.20
N VAL A 349 19.96 -3.40 -7.31
CA VAL A 349 20.46 -2.39 -6.36
C VAL A 349 20.43 -2.84 -4.89
N LEU A 350 20.73 -4.12 -4.64
CA LEU A 350 20.74 -4.72 -3.31
C LEU A 350 22.17 -4.85 -2.76
N PRO A 351 22.39 -4.56 -1.46
CA PRO A 351 23.68 -4.73 -0.81
C PRO A 351 23.92 -6.21 -0.49
N VAL A 352 24.46 -6.97 -1.44
CA VAL A 352 24.72 -8.41 -1.27
C VAL A 352 25.67 -8.68 -0.10
N GLU A 353 25.21 -9.47 0.87
CA GLU A 353 25.97 -9.89 2.05
C GLU A 353 26.59 -11.30 1.84
N PRO A 354 27.74 -11.62 2.46
CA PRO A 354 28.38 -12.93 2.31
C PRO A 354 27.49 -14.12 2.72
N ASN A 355 26.62 -13.94 3.71
CA ASN A 355 25.72 -14.99 4.19
C ASN A 355 24.55 -15.27 3.22
N TRP A 356 24.42 -14.53 2.11
CA TRP A 356 23.45 -14.84 1.06
C TRP A 356 24.00 -15.92 0.11
N LEU A 357 25.31 -16.15 0.04
CA LEU A 357 25.91 -17.09 -0.92
C LEU A 357 25.25 -18.48 -0.93
N PRO A 358 24.91 -19.12 0.22
CA PRO A 358 24.23 -20.40 0.21
C PRO A 358 22.87 -20.38 -0.52
N ILE A 359 22.07 -19.33 -0.33
CA ILE A 359 20.77 -19.19 -1.01
C ILE A 359 20.96 -18.91 -2.50
N LEU A 360 22.03 -18.22 -2.90
CA LEU A 360 22.34 -17.96 -4.31
C LEU A 360 22.81 -19.23 -5.03
N HIS A 361 23.63 -20.06 -4.38
CA HIS A 361 23.99 -21.39 -4.90
C HIS A 361 22.78 -22.29 -5.07
N LYS A 362 21.89 -22.33 -4.06
CA LYS A 362 20.62 -23.07 -4.15
C LYS A 362 19.78 -22.56 -5.32
N ALA A 363 19.62 -21.25 -5.46
CA ALA A 363 18.87 -20.62 -6.54
C ALA A 363 19.44 -20.96 -7.93
N ALA A 364 20.76 -20.98 -8.09
CA ALA A 364 21.42 -21.40 -9.34
C ALA A 364 21.15 -22.87 -9.68
N SER A 365 21.25 -23.77 -8.68
CA SER A 365 21.03 -25.22 -8.87
C SER A 365 19.57 -25.63 -9.10
N GLY A 366 18.60 -24.79 -8.73
CA GLY A 366 17.17 -25.11 -8.84
C GLY A 366 16.66 -25.23 -10.27
N PHE A 367 17.44 -24.79 -11.26
CA PHE A 367 17.09 -24.89 -12.68
C PHE A 367 17.47 -26.22 -13.35
N ASP A 368 18.42 -26.97 -12.79
CA ASP A 368 18.85 -28.26 -13.37
C ASP A 368 17.84 -29.40 -13.15
N LYS A 369 16.83 -29.22 -12.29
CA LYS A 369 15.85 -30.26 -11.93
C LYS A 369 14.47 -30.10 -12.59
N ALA A 370 14.29 -29.13 -13.48
CA ALA A 370 12.98 -28.80 -14.08
C ALA A 370 12.98 -28.80 -15.62
N GLN A 371 13.84 -29.62 -16.24
CA GLN A 371 13.73 -29.98 -17.66
C GLN A 371 13.00 -31.30 -17.84
#